data_AF-K9F5B5-F1
#
_entry.id   AF-K9F5B5-F1
#
_cell.length_a   1.000
_cell.length_b   1.000
_cell.length_c   1.000
_cell.angle_alpha   90.00
_cell.angle_beta   90.00
_cell.angle_gamma   90.00
#
_symmetry.space_group_name_H-M   'P 1'
#
loop_
_entity.id
_entity.type
_entity.pdbx_description
1 polymer ?
#
loop_
_entity_poly.entity_id
_entity_poly.type
_entity_poly.pdbx_seq_one_letter_code
_entity_poly.pdbx_strand_id
1 'polypeptide(L)'
;MKEVFDTKFGIGIRDSNRPQFASGYLLLSLALAHGALFAVNTVDDLAQFNLSNGEIPLRWKDEYLEKPVLRHATADGPQETPLTKQKFCSCLRQIFAAAGYFGELATIHCIRRNLGKKVESQSLQPRKKT
;
A
#
# COMPACT_ATOMS: atom_id res chain seq x y z
N MET A 1 -9.47 28.45 13.34
CA MET A 1 -9.00 27.15 13.85
C MET A 1 -9.55 26.10 12.90
N LYS A 2 -8.71 25.46 12.07
CA LYS A 2 -9.16 24.37 11.18
C LYS A 2 -9.11 23.07 11.99
N GLU A 3 -10.23 22.36 12.07
CA GLU A 3 -10.27 21.01 12.62
C GLU A 3 -9.35 20.10 11.79
N VAL A 4 -8.36 19.52 12.45
CA VAL A 4 -7.49 18.50 11.87
C VAL A 4 -8.22 17.16 12.04
N PHE A 5 -8.73 16.61 10.94
CA PHE A 5 -9.26 15.25 10.94
C PHE A 5 -8.12 14.27 11.19
N ASP A 6 -8.06 13.73 12.40
CA ASP A 6 -7.16 12.63 12.77
C ASP A 6 -7.53 11.39 11.95
N THR A 7 -6.82 11.20 10.84
CA THR A 7 -7.10 10.10 9.89
C THR A 7 -6.53 8.81 10.47
N LYS A 8 -7.32 8.14 11.31
CA LYS A 8 -6.96 6.84 11.89
C LYS A 8 -7.07 5.75 10.81
N PHE A 9 -5.93 5.18 10.40
CA PHE A 9 -5.89 4.07 9.46
C PHE A 9 -6.07 2.73 10.18
N GLY A 10 -7.25 2.12 10.06
CA GLY A 10 -7.53 0.77 10.55
C GLY A 10 -7.27 -0.30 9.47
N ILE A 11 -6.51 -1.35 9.82
CA ILE A 11 -6.29 -2.54 8.97
C ILE A 11 -7.27 -3.63 9.41
N GLY A 12 -8.43 -3.70 8.78
CA GLY A 12 -9.40 -4.77 9.00
C GLY A 12 -9.34 -5.81 7.89
N ILE A 13 -8.87 -7.02 8.16
CA ILE A 13 -9.05 -8.17 7.26
C ILE A 13 -9.53 -9.35 8.09
N ARG A 14 -10.82 -9.67 7.95
CA ARG A 14 -11.50 -10.72 8.71
C ARG A 14 -11.94 -11.92 7.86
N ASP A 15 -11.51 -12.00 6.60
CA ASP A 15 -12.00 -13.02 5.65
C ASP A 15 -11.04 -14.19 5.38
N SER A 16 -9.83 -14.24 5.98
CA SER A 16 -9.00 -15.46 5.92
C SER A 16 -7.95 -15.58 7.03
N ASN A 17 -7.46 -16.80 7.24
CA ASN A 17 -6.37 -17.15 8.17
C ASN A 17 -4.98 -16.57 7.79
N ARG A 18 -4.90 -15.72 6.76
CA ARG A 18 -3.69 -15.04 6.32
C ARG A 18 -4.00 -13.56 6.07
N PRO A 19 -3.04 -12.64 6.26
CA PRO A 19 -3.22 -11.25 5.91
C PRO A 19 -3.53 -11.17 4.41
N GLN A 20 -4.77 -10.79 4.07
CA GLN A 20 -5.09 -10.46 2.68
C GLN A 20 -4.57 -9.05 2.38
N PHE A 21 -4.70 -8.64 1.13
CA PHE A 21 -4.27 -7.34 0.65
C PHE A 21 -4.90 -6.19 1.46
N ALA A 22 -4.16 -5.58 2.39
CA ALA A 22 -4.61 -4.36 3.06
C ALA A 22 -4.13 -3.15 2.25
N SER A 23 -5.06 -2.30 1.83
CA SER A 23 -4.74 -0.99 1.23
C SER A 23 -3.78 -0.17 2.09
N GLY A 24 -3.82 -0.37 3.42
CA GLY A 24 -2.87 0.21 4.37
C GLY A 24 -1.40 -0.17 4.10
N TYR A 25 -1.10 -1.40 3.65
CA TYR A 25 0.28 -1.79 3.32
C TYR A 25 0.80 -1.05 2.09
N LEU A 26 -0.06 -0.79 1.10
CA LEU A 26 0.31 -0.02 -0.08
C LEU A 26 0.65 1.42 0.31
N LEU A 27 -0.20 2.03 1.14
CA LEU A 27 0.03 3.39 1.62
C LEU A 27 1.28 3.50 2.50
N LEU A 28 1.51 2.53 3.39
CA LEU A 28 2.72 2.45 4.21
C LEU A 28 3.97 2.29 3.33
N SER A 29 3.91 1.44 2.32
CA SER A 29 5.02 1.24 1.37
C SER A 29 5.35 2.53 0.61
N LEU A 30 4.32 3.26 0.16
CA LEU A 30 4.50 4.57 -0.47
C LEU A 30 5.10 5.59 0.51
N ALA A 31 4.59 5.63 1.75
CA ALA A 31 5.08 6.52 2.79
C ALA A 31 6.57 6.30 3.08
N LEU A 32 7.01 5.04 3.17
CA LEU A 32 8.40 4.66 3.34
C LEU A 32 9.26 5.04 2.14
N ALA A 33 8.81 4.71 0.93
CA ALA A 33 9.54 5.02 -0.31
C ALA A 33 9.76 6.52 -0.51
N HIS A 34 8.87 7.35 0.04
CA HIS A 34 8.99 8.81 0.01
C HIS A 34 9.60 9.41 1.28
N GLY A 35 9.97 8.60 2.29
CA GLY A 35 10.49 9.11 3.56
C GLY A 35 9.50 10.04 4.28
N ALA A 36 8.20 9.81 4.10
CA ALA A 36 7.13 10.72 4.51
C ALA A 36 6.73 10.58 5.99
N LEU A 37 7.20 9.54 6.68
CA LEU A 37 6.89 9.26 8.08
C LEU A 37 7.88 9.94 9.03
N PHE A 38 7.37 10.51 10.11
CA PHE A 38 8.18 11.06 11.19
C PHE A 38 8.90 9.92 11.94
N ALA A 39 10.19 10.10 12.22
CA ALA A 39 11.04 9.12 12.92
C ALA A 39 11.18 7.73 12.25
N VAL A 40 10.73 7.57 11.00
CA VAL A 40 10.84 6.32 10.24
C VAL A 40 11.40 6.63 8.87
N ASN A 41 12.64 6.21 8.63
CA ASN A 41 13.32 6.37 7.34
C ASN A 41 13.53 5.03 6.63
N THR A 42 13.53 3.93 7.38
CA THR A 42 13.78 2.58 6.89
C THR A 42 12.73 1.59 7.39
N VAL A 43 12.72 0.39 6.80
CA VAL A 43 11.91 -0.73 7.31
C VAL A 43 12.41 -1.19 8.68
N ASP A 44 13.71 -1.08 8.96
CA ASP A 44 14.28 -1.45 10.25
C ASP A 44 13.81 -0.53 11.36
N ASP A 45 13.61 0.77 11.08
CA ASP A 45 13.02 1.72 12.02
C ASP A 45 11.61 1.28 12.43
N LEU A 46 10.80 0.78 11.49
CA LEU A 46 9.47 0.23 11.79
C LEU A 46 9.55 -1.01 12.69
N ALA A 47 10.58 -1.84 12.52
CA ALA A 47 10.75 -3.05 13.32
C ALA A 47 11.06 -2.76 14.80
N GLN A 48 11.53 -1.55 15.13
CA GLN A 48 11.79 -1.11 16.51
C GLN A 48 10.52 -0.76 17.29
N PHE A 49 9.39 -0.60 16.61
CA PHE A 49 8.14 -0.20 17.25
C PHE A 49 7.54 -1.36 18.07
N ASN A 50 7.41 -1.15 19.37
CA ASN A 50 6.81 -2.14 20.26
C ASN A 50 5.27 -2.01 20.34
N LEU A 51 4.58 -2.87 19.60
CA LEU A 51 3.11 -2.92 19.54
C LEU A 51 2.44 -3.60 20.74
N SER A 52 3.21 -4.10 21.74
CA SER A 52 2.64 -4.80 22.90
C SER A 52 1.69 -3.94 23.73
N ASN A 53 1.84 -2.61 23.65
CA ASN A 53 1.05 -1.64 24.40
C ASN A 53 -0.08 -1.02 23.56
N GLY A 54 -0.38 -1.59 22.39
CA GLY A 54 -1.44 -1.14 21.49
C GLY A 54 -0.94 -0.46 20.22
N GLU A 55 -1.86 0.24 19.56
CA GLU A 55 -1.58 0.95 18.30
C GLU A 55 -0.60 2.10 18.52
N ILE A 56 0.39 2.20 17.64
CA ILE A 56 1.34 3.30 17.67
C ILE A 56 0.96 4.30 16.57
N PRO A 57 0.73 5.58 16.92
CA PRO A 57 0.35 6.58 15.93
C PRO A 57 1.55 6.89 15.02
N LEU A 58 1.48 6.40 13.78
CA LEU A 58 2.37 6.87 12.71
C LEU A 58 1.94 8.27 12.29
N ARG A 59 2.87 9.22 12.29
CA ARG A 59 2.63 10.61 11.90
C ARG A 59 3.38 10.95 10.61
N TRP A 60 2.74 11.69 9.72
CA TRP A 60 3.39 12.30 8.55
C TRP A 60 4.33 13.43 8.97
N LYS A 61 5.45 13.59 8.26
CA LYS A 61 6.25 14.83 8.34
C LYS A 61 5.40 16.00 7.84
N ASP A 62 5.57 17.17 8.46
CA ASP A 62 4.71 18.33 8.19
C ASP A 62 4.74 18.75 6.70
N GLU A 63 5.90 18.62 6.05
CA GLU A 63 6.07 18.89 4.62
C GLU A 63 5.26 17.95 3.70
N TYR A 64 4.75 16.83 4.20
CA TYR A 64 3.95 15.86 3.44
C TYR A 64 2.45 16.00 3.66
N LEU A 65 2.00 16.84 4.60
CA LEU A 65 0.57 17.01 4.90
C LEU A 65 -0.22 17.57 3.71
N GLU A 66 0.40 18.43 2.91
CA GLU A 66 -0.23 19.07 1.75
C GLU A 66 0.20 18.44 0.41
N LYS A 67 1.07 17.43 0.44
CA LYS A 67 1.59 16.79 -0.77
C LYS A 67 0.60 15.76 -1.31
N PRO A 68 0.43 15.67 -2.64
CA PRO A 68 -0.41 14.63 -3.23
C PRO A 68 0.20 13.25 -3.01
N VAL A 69 -0.58 12.31 -2.45
CA VAL A 69 -0.17 10.91 -2.25
C VAL A 69 0.11 10.22 -3.60
N LEU A 70 -0.76 10.44 -4.58
CA LEU A 70 -0.57 9.95 -5.95
C LEU A 70 -0.08 11.10 -6.81
N ARG A 71 1.18 11.02 -7.24
CA ARG A 71 1.86 12.10 -7.95
C ARG A 71 2.64 11.60 -9.15
N HIS A 72 2.92 12.50 -10.08
CA HIS A 72 3.75 12.19 -11.24
C HIS A 72 5.18 11.82 -10.79
N ALA A 73 5.87 11.01 -11.58
CA ALA A 73 7.28 10.69 -11.37
C ALA A 73 8.02 10.74 -12.71
N THR A 74 9.25 11.23 -12.68
CA THR A 74 10.20 11.25 -13.81
C THR A 74 11.42 10.40 -13.46
N ALA A 75 12.39 10.31 -14.38
CA ALA A 75 13.67 9.66 -14.10
C ALA A 75 14.42 10.29 -12.91
N ASP A 76 14.19 11.58 -12.66
CA ASP A 76 14.79 12.33 -11.55
C ASP A 76 14.02 12.15 -10.22
N GLY A 77 12.89 11.42 -10.25
CA GLY A 77 12.11 11.07 -9.08
C GLY A 77 10.69 11.65 -9.05
N PRO A 78 10.02 11.59 -7.88
CA PRO A 78 8.65 12.05 -7.70
C PRO A 78 8.54 13.57 -7.88
N GLN A 79 7.51 13.99 -8.60
CA GLN A 79 7.15 15.39 -8.82
C GLN A 79 5.99 15.77 -7.89
N GLU A 80 5.87 17.05 -7.52
CA GLU A 80 4.77 17.51 -6.65
C GLU A 80 3.43 17.70 -7.40
N THR A 81 3.39 17.41 -8.70
CA THR A 81 2.18 17.47 -9.50
C THR A 81 1.27 16.26 -9.20
N PRO A 82 0.01 16.47 -8.75
CA PRO A 82 -0.93 15.39 -8.51
C PRO A 82 -1.23 14.57 -9.77
N LEU A 83 -1.36 13.26 -9.62
CA LEU A 83 -1.73 12.37 -10.71
C LEU A 83 -3.22 12.52 -11.02
N THR A 84 -3.56 12.75 -12.30
CA THR A 84 -4.98 12.81 -12.69
C THR A 84 -5.62 11.42 -12.62
N LYS A 85 -6.95 11.37 -12.36
CA LYS A 85 -7.72 10.12 -12.38
C LYS A 85 -7.53 9.33 -13.68
N GLN A 86 -7.52 10.02 -14.82
CA GLN A 86 -7.31 9.40 -16.12
C GLN A 86 -5.94 8.72 -16.22
N LYS A 87 -4.88 9.40 -15.77
CA LYS A 87 -3.52 8.87 -15.80
C LYS A 87 -3.37 7.70 -14.82
N PHE A 88 -3.92 7.82 -13.61
CA PHE A 88 -4.00 6.72 -12.65
C PHE A 88 -4.67 5.47 -13.24
N CYS A 89 -5.88 5.63 -13.81
CA CYS A 89 -6.60 4.51 -14.41
C CYS A 89 -5.83 3.90 -15.60
N SER A 90 -5.13 4.72 -16.39
CA SER A 90 -4.30 4.24 -17.50
C SER A 90 -3.13 3.38 -16.99
N CYS A 91 -2.35 3.88 -16.02
CA CYS A 91 -1.26 3.13 -15.41
C CYS A 91 -1.75 1.84 -14.74
N LEU A 92 -2.87 1.91 -14.01
CA LEU A 92 -3.45 0.75 -13.35
C LEU A 92 -3.84 -0.34 -14.36
N ARG A 93 -4.45 0.04 -15.49
CA ARG A 93 -4.79 -0.91 -16.57
C ARG A 93 -3.55 -1.53 -17.19
N GLN A 94 -2.47 -0.78 -17.38
CA GLN A 94 -1.20 -1.31 -17.89
C GLN A 94 -0.61 -2.35 -16.93
N ILE A 95 -0.63 -2.09 -15.62
CA ILE A 95 -0.19 -3.04 -14.59
C ILE A 95 -1.05 -4.31 -14.65
N PHE A 96 -2.38 -4.16 -14.77
CA PHE A 96 -3.29 -5.30 -14.88
C PHE A 96 -3.03 -6.13 -16.13
N ALA A 97 -2.88 -5.50 -17.30
CA ALA A 97 -2.54 -6.19 -18.53
C ALA A 97 -1.20 -6.94 -18.41
N ALA A 98 -0.16 -6.31 -17.87
CA ALA A 98 1.15 -6.93 -17.65
C ALA A 98 1.08 -8.12 -16.68
N ALA A 99 0.17 -8.05 -15.70
CA ALA A 99 -0.10 -9.14 -14.75
C ALA A 99 -1.06 -10.22 -15.31
N GLY A 100 -1.44 -10.15 -16.59
CA GLY A 100 -2.29 -11.14 -17.25
C GLY A 100 -3.79 -10.95 -17.04
N TYR A 101 -4.21 -9.83 -16.46
CA TYR A 101 -5.62 -9.47 -16.33
C TYR A 101 -6.08 -8.73 -17.60
N PHE A 102 -6.64 -9.46 -18.56
CA PHE A 102 -7.20 -8.93 -19.80
C PHE A 102 -8.75 -8.99 -19.78
N GLY A 103 -9.43 -7.93 -20.22
CA GLY A 103 -10.89 -7.88 -20.36
C GLY A 103 -11.62 -6.95 -19.39
N GLU A 104 -12.92 -6.75 -19.62
CA GLU A 104 -13.76 -5.78 -18.90
C GLU A 104 -13.73 -6.02 -17.38
N LEU A 105 -13.12 -5.04 -16.69
CA LEU A 105 -13.09 -4.88 -15.25
C LEU A 105 -12.30 -5.97 -14.52
N ALA A 106 -10.97 -5.83 -14.51
CA ALA A 106 -10.14 -6.25 -13.39
C ALA A 106 -10.64 -5.55 -12.10
N THR A 107 -11.75 -6.03 -11.55
CA THR A 107 -12.33 -5.55 -10.32
C THR A 107 -11.44 -5.96 -9.15
N ILE A 108 -11.55 -5.22 -8.05
CA ILE A 108 -10.95 -5.62 -6.77
C ILE A 108 -11.33 -7.06 -6.42
N HIS A 109 -12.54 -7.52 -6.74
CA HIS A 109 -12.95 -8.91 -6.53
C HIS A 109 -12.16 -9.90 -7.39
N CYS A 110 -11.96 -9.63 -8.68
CA CYS A 110 -11.16 -10.47 -9.57
C CYS A 110 -9.71 -10.56 -9.08
N ILE A 111 -9.13 -9.44 -8.66
CA ILE A 111 -7.75 -9.38 -8.16
C ILE A 111 -7.63 -10.14 -6.83
N ARG A 112 -8.51 -9.87 -5.85
CA ARG A 112 -8.53 -10.57 -4.55
C ARG A 112 -8.68 -12.08 -4.74
N ARG A 113 -9.59 -12.52 -5.61
CA ARG A 113 -9.83 -13.94 -5.90
C ARG A 113 -8.58 -14.61 -6.50
N ASN A 114 -7.95 -13.99 -7.51
CA ASN A 114 -6.78 -14.56 -8.16
C ASN A 114 -5.55 -14.56 -7.25
N LEU A 115 -5.34 -13.50 -6.47
CA LEU A 115 -4.29 -13.45 -5.43
C LEU A 115 -4.52 -14.52 -4.35
N GLY A 116 -5.76 -14.68 -3.87
CA GLY A 116 -6.13 -15.72 -2.90
C GLY A 116 -5.76 -17.12 -3.36
N LYS A 117 -6.16 -17.49 -4.59
CA LYS A 117 -5.78 -18.78 -5.22
C LYS A 117 -4.26 -18.98 -5.30
N LYS A 118 -3.50 -17.93 -5.63
CA LYS A 118 -2.03 -18.01 -5.72
C LYS A 118 -1.38 -18.23 -4.35
N VAL A 119 -1.90 -17.59 -3.31
CA VAL A 119 -1.42 -17.76 -1.92
C VAL A 119 -1.79 -19.15 -1.37
N GLU A 120 -2.97 -19.66 -1.68
CA GLU A 120 -3.43 -21.00 -1.29
C GLU A 120 -2.65 -22.11 -2.02
N SER A 121 -2.41 -21.99 -3.33
CA SER A 121 -1.61 -22.97 -4.08
C SER A 121 -0.15 -23.03 -3.59
N GLN A 122 0.42 -21.93 -3.12
CA GLN A 122 1.74 -21.92 -2.47
C GLN A 122 1.74 -22.59 -1.08
N SER A 123 0.58 -22.64 -0.40
CA SER A 123 0.46 -23.32 0.90
C SER A 123 0.40 -24.84 0.82
N LEU A 124 0.04 -25.36 -0.35
CA LEU A 124 -0.05 -26.79 -0.65
C LEU A 124 1.29 -27.37 -1.15
N GLN A 125 2.30 -26.52 -1.39
CA GLN A 125 3.64 -27.01 -1.69
C GLN A 125 4.41 -27.25 -0.40
N PRO A 126 4.98 -28.46 -0.18
CA PRO A 126 5.77 -28.72 1.01
C PRO A 126 6.93 -27.73 1.07
N ARG A 127 7.07 -27.01 2.19
CA ARG A 127 8.24 -26.19 2.46
C ARG A 127 9.48 -27.08 2.26
N LYS A 128 10.32 -26.77 1.26
CA LYS A 128 11.66 -27.35 1.19
C LYS A 128 12.38 -26.90 2.47
N LYS A 129 12.65 -27.86 3.35
CA LYS A 129 13.52 -27.66 4.51
C LYS A 129 14.91 -27.39 3.94
N THR A 130 15.46 -26.21 4.23
CA THR A 130 16.88 -25.92 4.10
C THR A 130 17.44 -25.80 5.50
#